data_AF-A0A182JFI6-F1
#
_entry.id   AF-A0A182JFI6-F1
#
_cell.length_a   1.000
_cell.length_b   1.000
_cell.length_c   1.000
_cell.angle_alpha   90.00
_cell.angle_beta   90.00
_cell.angle_gamma   90.00
#
_symmetry.space_group_name_H-M   'P 1'
#
loop_
_entity.id
_entity.type
_entity.pdbx_description
1 polymer ?
#
loop_
_entity_poly.entity_id
_entity_poly.type
_entity_poly.pdbx_seq_one_letter_code
_entity_poly.pdbx_strand_id
1 'polypeptide(L)'
;LSNFTARNPQLELDGANQADVLGRWRERHYELNKLSELQGRKHSWEVKSGCHFSCMELGKGVQIVSSSAGTNTNIQLCTANTIACDKVMSTYDFATQLCKRYQQKVTGLSGVGMQIAPSVEDPDRSCRVACQDTFIRHRFYLVNGEQGHFPFGTRCNHNESNRYCINGKCLHFGNDGTPVNDSYNTLPNVRIKRNAEIRRSKRHFEYFAPINITEHISQEFIDSLIASIDFSRATGENNIILEEHIDLRNPVYVDP
;
A
#
# COMPACT_ATOMS: atom_id res chain seq x y z
N LEU A 1 -4.83 -16.00 -3.66
CA LEU A 1 -6.05 -15.84 -2.83
C LEU A 1 -5.60 -15.40 -1.45
N SER A 2 -5.63 -14.10 -1.18
CA SER A 2 -5.24 -13.54 0.13
C SER A 2 -6.40 -13.71 1.11
N ASN A 3 -6.19 -14.49 2.17
CA ASN A 3 -7.23 -14.73 3.18
C ASN A 3 -7.08 -13.70 4.31
N PHE A 4 -7.99 -12.71 4.33
CA PHE A 4 -8.07 -11.75 5.42
C PHE A 4 -8.91 -12.33 6.57
N THR A 5 -8.33 -12.47 7.75
CA THR A 5 -9.08 -12.85 8.96
C THR A 5 -8.89 -11.80 10.04
N ALA A 6 -9.97 -11.11 10.39
CA ALA A 6 -10.00 -10.25 11.57
C ALA A 6 -10.25 -11.12 12.81
N ARG A 7 -9.28 -11.23 13.73
CA ARG A 7 -9.46 -11.93 15.00
C ARG A 7 -9.80 -10.93 16.11
N ASN A 8 -10.88 -11.23 16.85
CA ASN A 8 -11.31 -10.48 18.03
C ASN A 8 -10.77 -11.20 19.27
N PRO A 9 -9.88 -10.60 20.09
CA PRO A 9 -9.42 -11.24 21.32
C PRO A 9 -10.40 -10.91 22.45
N GLN A 10 -11.26 -11.86 22.82
CA GLN A 10 -11.83 -11.90 24.16
C GLN A 10 -10.73 -12.35 25.12
N LEU A 11 -10.37 -11.52 26.11
CA LEU A 11 -9.76 -11.95 27.37
C LEU A 11 -9.85 -10.81 28.40
N GLU A 12 -10.24 -11.19 29.61
CA GLU A 12 -10.56 -10.39 30.78
C GLU A 12 -9.40 -9.47 31.23
N LEU A 13 -9.73 -8.30 31.77
CA LEU A 13 -8.80 -7.19 32.05
C LEU A 13 -8.83 -6.77 33.53
N ASP A 14 -7.70 -6.91 34.20
CA ASP A 14 -7.36 -6.13 35.40
C ASP A 14 -6.48 -4.91 35.03
N GLY A 15 -6.79 -3.78 35.67
CA GLY A 15 -6.56 -2.41 35.20
C GLY A 15 -5.16 -1.78 35.31
N ALA A 16 -4.08 -2.55 35.39
CA ALA A 16 -2.72 -2.01 35.49
C ALA A 16 -1.91 -1.98 34.16
N ASN A 17 -2.50 -2.49 33.07
CA ASN A 17 -1.74 -3.02 31.92
C ASN A 17 -1.65 -2.13 30.66
N GLN A 18 -2.16 -0.90 30.63
CA GLN A 18 -2.37 -0.23 29.33
C GLN A 18 -1.09 0.33 28.66
N ALA A 19 -0.13 0.85 29.42
CA ALA A 19 1.21 1.19 28.91
C ALA A 19 2.04 -0.06 28.61
N ASP A 20 1.86 -1.10 29.44
CA ASP A 20 2.57 -2.37 29.37
C ASP A 20 2.11 -3.20 28.15
N VAL A 21 0.84 -3.09 27.75
CA VAL A 21 0.30 -3.75 26.55
C VAL A 21 0.84 -3.09 25.28
N LEU A 22 0.86 -1.75 25.17
CA LEU A 22 1.48 -1.04 24.03
C LEU A 22 2.99 -1.30 23.93
N GLY A 23 3.69 -1.38 25.07
CA GLY A 23 5.10 -1.80 25.15
C GLY A 23 5.29 -3.24 24.68
N ARG A 24 4.49 -4.17 25.21
CA ARG A 24 4.52 -5.60 24.85
C ARG A 24 4.13 -5.87 23.40
N TRP A 25 3.31 -5.03 22.77
CA TRP A 25 3.03 -5.11 21.32
C TRP A 25 4.19 -4.55 20.49
N ARG A 26 4.82 -3.46 20.93
CA ARG A 26 6.02 -2.90 20.26
C ARG A 26 7.20 -3.88 20.34
N GLU A 27 7.38 -4.56 21.47
CA GLU A 27 8.35 -5.65 21.63
C GLU A 27 8.01 -6.86 20.74
N ARG A 28 6.73 -7.24 20.63
CA ARG A 28 6.31 -8.32 19.70
C ARG A 28 6.56 -7.96 18.25
N HIS A 29 6.33 -6.70 17.85
CA HIS A 29 6.67 -6.18 16.53
C HIS A 29 8.18 -6.23 16.27
N TYR A 30 8.98 -5.86 17.28
CA TYR A 30 10.43 -5.96 17.22
C TYR A 30 10.89 -7.41 17.07
N GLU A 31 10.29 -8.36 17.81
CA GLU A 31 10.62 -9.79 17.73
C GLU A 31 10.18 -10.45 16.41
N LEU A 32 8.99 -10.14 15.89
CA LEU A 32 8.52 -10.62 14.58
C LEU A 32 9.39 -10.09 13.45
N ASN A 33 9.72 -8.80 13.47
CA ASN A 33 10.68 -8.22 12.52
C ASN A 33 12.05 -8.90 12.65
N LYS A 34 12.52 -9.20 13.87
CA LYS A 34 13.79 -9.90 14.11
C LYS A 34 13.78 -11.35 13.61
N LEU A 35 12.66 -12.06 13.66
CA LEU A 35 12.52 -13.41 13.09
C LEU A 35 12.49 -13.39 11.56
N SER A 36 11.78 -12.42 10.96
CA SER A 36 11.84 -12.18 9.51
C SER A 36 13.23 -11.71 9.06
N GLU A 37 13.95 -10.92 9.86
CA GLU A 37 15.35 -10.52 9.63
C GLU A 37 16.31 -11.71 9.66
N LEU A 38 16.09 -12.67 10.57
CA LEU A 38 16.87 -13.90 10.63
C LEU A 38 16.59 -14.82 9.43
N GLN A 39 15.38 -14.79 8.89
CA GLN A 39 15.02 -15.50 7.65
C GLN A 39 15.58 -14.79 6.41
N GLY A 40 15.56 -13.45 6.35
CA GLY A 40 16.17 -12.65 5.28
C GLY A 40 17.70 -12.79 5.23
N ARG A 41 18.37 -12.90 6.38
CA ARG A 41 19.81 -13.21 6.48
C ARG A 41 20.20 -14.59 5.94
N LYS A 42 19.24 -15.49 5.71
CA LYS A 42 19.51 -16.84 5.19
C LYS A 42 19.73 -16.85 3.68
N HIS A 43 19.39 -15.78 2.98
CA HIS A 43 19.53 -15.66 1.53
C HIS A 43 20.48 -14.52 1.19
N SER A 44 21.65 -14.87 0.64
CA SER A 44 22.49 -13.87 -0.03
C SER A 44 21.79 -13.54 -1.35
N TRP A 45 21.14 -12.37 -1.40
CA TRP A 45 20.41 -11.91 -2.59
C TRP A 45 21.38 -11.38 -3.64
N GLU A 46 21.28 -11.89 -4.86
CA GLU A 46 21.99 -11.40 -6.03
C GLU A 46 21.05 -10.55 -6.89
N VAL A 47 21.52 -9.36 -7.28
CA VAL A 47 20.76 -8.44 -8.13
C VAL A 47 20.69 -9.00 -9.56
N LYS A 48 19.48 -9.14 -10.11
CA LYS A 48 19.24 -9.63 -11.48
C LYS A 48 18.75 -8.55 -12.44
N SER A 49 18.12 -7.49 -11.94
CA SER A 49 17.73 -6.33 -12.75
C SER A 49 18.42 -5.05 -12.30
N GLY A 50 18.42 -4.02 -13.14
CA GLY A 50 18.76 -2.67 -12.72
C GLY A 50 17.76 -2.14 -11.68
N CYS A 51 18.20 -1.14 -10.90
CA CYS A 51 17.32 -0.39 -10.01
C CYS A 51 16.41 0.52 -10.83
N HIS A 52 15.11 0.25 -10.86
CA HIS A 52 14.16 1.07 -11.59
C HIS A 52 13.44 2.04 -10.63
N PHE A 53 13.59 3.34 -10.84
CA PHE A 53 12.97 4.36 -10.01
C PHE A 53 11.93 5.16 -10.80
N SER A 54 10.67 5.15 -10.31
CA SER A 54 9.54 5.76 -11.01
C SER A 54 9.44 7.29 -10.87
N CYS A 55 10.45 7.95 -10.29
CA CYS A 55 10.47 9.40 -10.05
C CYS A 55 9.27 9.94 -9.25
N MET A 56 8.72 9.10 -8.37
CA MET A 56 7.63 9.49 -7.46
C MET A 56 8.21 10.09 -6.18
N GLU A 57 7.58 11.15 -5.69
CA GLU A 57 7.97 11.81 -4.45
C GLU A 57 7.91 10.83 -3.26
N LEU A 58 8.95 10.82 -2.42
CA LEU A 58 9.12 9.89 -1.29
C LEU A 58 9.08 8.39 -1.69
N GLY A 59 9.17 8.09 -2.98
CA GLY A 59 9.19 6.72 -3.49
C GLY A 59 10.55 6.03 -3.32
N LYS A 60 10.58 4.74 -3.64
CA LYS A 60 11.79 3.92 -3.72
C LYS A 60 11.94 3.31 -5.11
N GLY A 61 13.17 2.99 -5.48
CA GLY A 61 13.41 2.16 -6.64
C GLY A 61 13.09 0.70 -6.33
N VAL A 62 12.83 -0.07 -7.37
CA VAL A 62 12.56 -1.51 -7.28
C VAL A 62 13.50 -2.26 -8.21
N GLN A 63 14.04 -3.37 -7.74
CA GLN A 63 14.86 -4.29 -8.52
C GLN A 63 14.46 -5.73 -8.24
N ILE A 64 14.75 -6.63 -9.17
CA ILE A 64 14.54 -8.07 -9.02
C ILE A 64 15.86 -8.67 -8.53
N VAL A 65 15.76 -9.53 -7.52
CA VAL A 65 16.86 -10.28 -6.94
C VAL A 65 16.58 -11.78 -6.99
N SER A 66 17.62 -12.60 -6.92
CA SER A 66 17.49 -14.04 -6.73
C SER A 66 18.36 -14.54 -5.59
N SER A 67 17.94 -15.60 -4.91
CA SER A 67 18.75 -16.25 -3.87
C SER A 67 20.00 -16.88 -4.49
N SER A 68 21.18 -16.64 -3.92
CA SER A 68 22.44 -17.27 -4.37
C SER A 68 22.44 -18.80 -4.24
N ALA A 69 21.60 -19.35 -3.36
CA ALA A 69 21.56 -20.78 -3.03
C ALA A 69 20.36 -21.52 -3.66
N GLY A 70 19.55 -20.87 -4.51
CA GLY A 70 18.35 -21.50 -5.06
C GLY A 70 17.77 -20.76 -6.27
N THR A 71 16.56 -21.16 -6.67
CA THR A 71 15.83 -20.59 -7.81
C THR A 71 14.87 -19.46 -7.42
N ASN A 72 14.78 -19.13 -6.14
CA ASN A 72 13.79 -18.18 -5.65
C ASN A 72 14.16 -16.76 -6.10
N THR A 73 13.19 -16.11 -6.75
CA THR A 73 13.25 -14.69 -7.09
C THR A 73 12.48 -13.87 -6.07
N ASN A 74 12.93 -12.65 -5.82
CA ASN A 74 12.23 -11.71 -4.97
C ASN A 74 12.36 -10.29 -5.52
N ILE A 75 11.56 -9.40 -4.96
CA ILE A 75 11.59 -7.98 -5.23
C ILE A 75 12.42 -7.33 -4.12
N GLN A 76 13.28 -6.38 -4.46
CA GLN A 76 14.04 -5.62 -3.49
C GLN A 76 13.92 -4.12 -3.76
N LEU A 77 13.76 -3.34 -2.68
CA LEU A 77 13.87 -1.90 -2.74
C LEU A 77 15.32 -1.50 -2.96
N CYS A 78 15.50 -0.49 -3.80
CA CYS A 78 16.80 0.12 -4.05
C CYS A 78 16.70 1.64 -3.95
N THR A 79 17.84 2.27 -3.68
CA THR A 79 17.97 3.73 -3.72
C THR A 79 18.69 4.08 -5.01
N ALA A 80 18.06 4.89 -5.84
CA ALA A 80 18.67 5.33 -7.08
C ALA A 80 19.65 6.47 -6.77
N ASN A 81 20.86 6.13 -6.34
CA ASN A 81 21.90 7.14 -6.10
C ASN A 81 22.39 7.79 -7.40
N THR A 82 22.04 7.22 -8.56
CA THR A 82 22.55 7.61 -9.89
C THR A 82 21.46 7.88 -10.94
N ILE A 83 20.16 7.75 -10.60
CA ILE A 83 19.08 8.07 -11.55
C ILE A 83 18.63 9.50 -11.28
N ALA A 84 19.03 10.40 -12.17
CA ALA A 84 18.51 11.75 -12.18
C ALA A 84 17.09 11.72 -12.75
N CYS A 85 16.11 12.03 -11.91
CA CYS A 85 14.77 12.32 -12.37
C CYS A 85 14.74 13.74 -12.92
N ASP A 86 14.36 13.92 -14.19
CA ASP A 86 14.15 15.26 -14.77
C ASP A 86 13.11 16.04 -13.98
N LYS A 87 12.06 15.34 -13.53
CA LYS A 87 11.01 15.88 -12.67
C LYS A 87 10.49 14.81 -11.72
N VAL A 88 10.51 15.10 -10.44
CA VAL A 88 9.82 14.29 -9.42
C VAL A 88 8.34 14.65 -9.42
N MET A 89 7.47 13.64 -9.39
CA MET A 89 6.02 13.81 -9.40
C MET A 89 5.41 13.42 -8.06
N SER A 90 4.49 14.25 -7.54
CA SER A 90 3.69 13.88 -6.38
C SER A 90 2.63 12.85 -6.76
N THR A 91 2.09 12.12 -5.78
CA THR A 91 0.97 11.18 -6.00
C THR A 91 -0.27 11.91 -6.51
N TYR A 92 -0.52 13.14 -6.06
CA TYR A 92 -1.60 14.00 -6.55
C TYR A 92 -1.41 14.38 -8.03
N ASP A 93 -0.20 14.77 -8.44
CA ASP A 93 0.08 15.16 -9.83
C ASP A 93 -0.08 13.97 -10.77
N PHE A 94 0.47 12.81 -10.41
CA PHE A 94 0.31 11.58 -11.18
C PHE A 94 -1.16 11.19 -11.33
N ALA A 95 -1.89 11.14 -10.22
CA ALA A 95 -3.30 10.78 -10.21
C ALA A 95 -4.14 11.77 -11.04
N THR A 96 -3.91 13.06 -10.89
CA THR A 96 -4.63 14.11 -11.64
C THR A 96 -4.32 14.04 -13.14
N GLN A 97 -3.07 13.79 -13.53
CA GLN A 97 -2.74 13.60 -14.95
C GLN A 97 -3.44 12.37 -15.54
N LEU A 98 -3.51 11.26 -14.80
CA LEU A 98 -4.26 10.08 -15.22
C LEU A 98 -5.76 10.38 -15.32
N CYS A 99 -6.36 10.97 -14.30
CA CYS A 99 -7.80 11.26 -14.27
C CYS A 99 -8.23 12.27 -15.33
N LYS A 100 -7.38 13.23 -15.72
CA LYS A 100 -7.63 14.09 -16.89
C LYS A 100 -7.74 13.31 -18.20
N ARG A 101 -6.94 12.26 -18.39
CA ARG A 101 -7.06 11.38 -19.56
C ARG A 101 -8.37 10.58 -19.53
N TYR A 102 -8.76 10.08 -18.36
CA TYR A 102 -10.03 9.37 -18.21
C TYR A 102 -11.25 10.28 -18.39
N GLN A 103 -11.19 11.53 -17.92
CA GLN A 103 -12.26 12.52 -18.10
C GLN A 103 -12.61 12.75 -19.58
N GLN A 104 -11.65 12.63 -20.49
CA GLN A 104 -11.91 12.76 -21.94
C GLN A 104 -12.74 11.61 -22.51
N LYS A 105 -12.81 10.46 -21.81
CA LYS A 105 -13.49 9.24 -22.26
C LYS A 105 -14.72 8.87 -21.42
N VAL A 106 -14.68 9.18 -20.13
CA VAL A 106 -15.72 8.84 -19.15
C VAL A 106 -16.36 10.13 -18.64
N THR A 107 -17.65 10.29 -18.93
CA THR A 107 -18.43 11.42 -18.44
C THR A 107 -18.63 11.34 -16.92
N GLY A 108 -18.78 12.49 -16.26
CA GLY A 108 -19.01 12.55 -14.81
C GLY A 108 -17.76 12.63 -13.94
N LEU A 109 -16.56 12.70 -14.52
CA LEU A 109 -15.30 12.92 -13.78
C LEU A 109 -14.84 14.38 -13.85
N SER A 110 -14.28 14.89 -12.75
CA SER A 110 -13.74 16.27 -12.67
C SER A 110 -12.36 16.40 -13.31
N GLY A 111 -11.65 15.28 -13.49
CA GLY A 111 -10.24 15.24 -13.90
C GLY A 111 -9.25 15.37 -12.75
N VAL A 112 -9.71 15.63 -11.52
CA VAL A 112 -8.88 15.60 -10.30
C VAL A 112 -8.71 14.16 -9.83
N GLY A 113 -7.48 13.78 -9.50
CA GLY A 113 -7.16 12.46 -8.97
C GLY A 113 -6.51 12.53 -7.60
N MET A 114 -6.65 11.47 -6.81
CA MET A 114 -5.97 11.35 -5.53
C MET A 114 -5.57 9.92 -5.21
N GLN A 115 -4.64 9.79 -4.26
CA GLN A 115 -4.35 8.55 -3.56
C GLN A 115 -5.27 8.45 -2.33
N ILE A 116 -6.03 7.38 -2.21
CA ILE A 116 -6.94 7.18 -1.07
C ILE A 116 -6.26 6.30 -0.01
N ALA A 117 -6.38 6.68 1.27
CA ALA A 117 -5.87 5.88 2.37
C ALA A 117 -6.48 4.46 2.41
N PRO A 118 -5.75 3.42 2.87
CA PRO A 118 -6.28 2.06 2.93
C PRO A 118 -7.55 1.93 3.80
N SER A 119 -8.41 0.93 3.55
CA SER A 119 -9.51 0.54 4.47
C SER A 119 -9.48 -0.94 4.83
N VAL A 120 -10.43 -1.34 5.67
CA VAL A 120 -10.58 -2.73 6.11
C VAL A 120 -11.01 -3.63 4.97
N GLU A 121 -11.91 -3.14 4.12
CA GLU A 121 -12.44 -3.88 2.99
C GLU A 121 -11.39 -3.97 1.87
N ASP A 122 -10.51 -2.97 1.80
CA ASP A 122 -9.56 -2.82 0.71
C ASP A 122 -8.27 -2.13 1.16
N PRO A 123 -7.32 -2.90 1.72
CA PRO A 123 -6.03 -2.36 2.19
C PRO A 123 -5.11 -1.93 1.05
N ASP A 124 -5.34 -2.42 -0.16
CA ASP A 124 -4.50 -2.14 -1.35
C ASP A 124 -4.95 -0.90 -2.14
N ARG A 125 -6.12 -0.31 -1.83
CA ARG A 125 -6.66 0.83 -2.60
C ARG A 125 -5.76 2.06 -2.63
N SER A 126 -4.82 2.19 -1.69
CA SER A 126 -3.81 3.25 -1.73
C SER A 126 -2.79 3.10 -2.87
N CYS A 127 -2.74 1.94 -3.52
CA CYS A 127 -1.96 1.72 -4.73
C CYS A 127 -2.77 1.84 -6.02
N ARG A 128 -4.03 2.28 -5.93
CA ARG A 128 -4.89 2.57 -7.07
C ARG A 128 -5.28 4.03 -7.11
N VAL A 129 -5.31 4.60 -8.30
CA VAL A 129 -5.71 5.97 -8.54
C VAL A 129 -7.22 6.09 -8.38
N ALA A 130 -7.66 7.10 -7.63
CA ALA A 130 -9.05 7.44 -7.50
C ALA A 130 -9.35 8.75 -8.22
N CYS A 131 -10.33 8.73 -9.11
CA CYS A 131 -10.76 9.92 -9.86
C CYS A 131 -12.01 10.53 -9.24
N GLN A 132 -11.97 11.84 -9.03
CA GLN A 132 -13.05 12.58 -8.40
C GLN A 132 -14.24 12.74 -9.35
N ASP A 133 -15.43 12.64 -8.78
CA ASP A 133 -16.68 12.97 -9.45
C ASP A 133 -16.77 14.48 -9.76
N THR A 134 -17.38 14.81 -10.90
CA THR A 134 -17.48 16.20 -11.37
C THR A 134 -18.44 17.06 -10.54
N PHE A 135 -19.48 16.46 -9.96
CA PHE A 135 -20.51 17.17 -9.22
C PHE A 135 -20.35 17.03 -7.69
N ILE A 136 -19.84 15.90 -7.21
CA ILE A 136 -19.69 15.61 -5.77
C ILE A 136 -18.21 15.51 -5.40
N ARG A 137 -17.67 16.59 -4.83
CA ARG A 137 -16.22 16.73 -4.54
C ARG A 137 -15.64 15.66 -3.60
N HIS A 138 -16.45 15.07 -2.73
CA HIS A 138 -16.01 14.06 -1.77
C HIS A 138 -16.25 12.63 -2.27
N ARG A 139 -16.68 12.46 -3.53
CA ARG A 139 -16.93 11.17 -4.17
C ARG A 139 -15.84 10.87 -5.19
N PHE A 140 -15.24 9.70 -5.06
CA PHE A 140 -14.15 9.25 -5.92
C PHE A 140 -14.44 7.85 -6.46
N TYR A 141 -13.92 7.55 -7.63
CA TYR A 141 -14.05 6.25 -8.29
C TYR A 141 -12.67 5.67 -8.54
N LEU A 142 -12.45 4.42 -8.11
CA LEU A 142 -11.19 3.74 -8.35
C LEU A 142 -11.08 3.37 -9.83
N VAL A 143 -9.91 3.66 -10.41
CA VAL A 143 -9.59 3.22 -11.76
C VAL A 143 -9.29 1.72 -11.71
N ASN A 144 -10.03 0.95 -12.50
CA ASN A 144 -9.82 -0.49 -12.63
C ASN A 144 -8.72 -0.78 -13.63
N GLY A 145 -8.12 -1.97 -13.50
CA GLY A 145 -7.05 -2.43 -14.38
C GLY A 145 -5.69 -1.84 -14.06
N GLU A 146 -4.67 -2.34 -14.76
CA GLU A 146 -3.28 -2.01 -14.44
C GLU A 146 -2.94 -0.54 -14.73
N GLN A 147 -3.66 0.10 -15.64
CA GLN A 147 -3.45 1.52 -15.96
C GLN A 147 -3.88 2.44 -14.80
N GLY A 148 -4.71 1.92 -13.89
CA GLY A 148 -5.14 2.60 -12.68
C GLY A 148 -4.17 2.50 -11.51
N HIS A 149 -3.04 1.80 -11.65
CA HIS A 149 -2.10 1.57 -10.55
C HIS A 149 -1.11 2.72 -10.41
N PHE A 150 -0.75 3.05 -9.16
CA PHE A 150 0.41 3.90 -8.93
C PHE A 150 1.70 3.18 -9.34
N PRO A 151 2.72 3.89 -9.84
CA PRO A 151 3.98 3.29 -10.26
C PRO A 151 4.67 2.51 -9.14
N PHE A 152 5.51 1.55 -9.52
CA PHE A 152 6.28 0.75 -8.58
C PHE A 152 7.12 1.64 -7.66
N GLY A 153 7.13 1.30 -6.37
CA GLY A 153 7.88 2.05 -5.37
C GLY A 153 7.21 3.33 -4.89
N THR A 154 5.98 3.64 -5.34
CA THR A 154 5.18 4.73 -4.76
C THR A 154 4.82 4.39 -3.32
N ARG A 155 4.97 5.34 -2.39
CA ARG A 155 4.59 5.12 -0.98
C ARG A 155 3.07 4.99 -0.85
N CYS A 156 2.60 3.98 -0.13
CA CYS A 156 1.16 3.64 -0.06
C CYS A 156 0.55 3.75 1.34
N ASN A 157 1.35 4.05 2.36
CA ASN A 157 0.89 4.40 3.68
C ASN A 157 1.76 5.56 4.22
N HIS A 158 1.13 6.65 4.66
CA HIS A 158 1.86 7.81 5.18
C HIS A 158 2.29 7.64 6.64
N ASN A 159 1.63 6.74 7.39
CA ASN A 159 1.96 6.49 8.80
C ASN A 159 3.08 5.46 8.97
N GLU A 160 3.26 4.58 7.99
CA GLU A 160 4.32 3.57 7.97
C GLU A 160 5.36 3.94 6.91
N SER A 161 6.65 3.86 7.23
CA SER A 161 7.73 4.30 6.33
C SER A 161 8.12 3.28 5.26
N ASN A 162 7.75 2.00 5.45
CA ASN A 162 8.27 0.89 4.65
C ASN A 162 7.19 0.19 3.82
N ARG A 163 6.14 0.92 3.41
CA ARG A 163 5.07 0.40 2.55
C ARG A 163 5.07 1.05 1.18
N TYR A 164 5.19 0.23 0.14
CA TYR A 164 5.31 0.70 -1.24
C TYR A 164 4.45 -0.11 -2.21
N CYS A 165 4.01 0.55 -3.27
CA CYS A 165 3.19 -0.06 -4.31
C CYS A 165 4.00 -0.95 -5.23
N ILE A 166 3.50 -2.16 -5.45
CA ILE A 166 3.94 -3.08 -6.50
C ILE A 166 2.71 -3.56 -7.26
N ASN A 167 2.56 -3.15 -8.52
CA ASN A 167 1.44 -3.49 -9.40
C ASN A 167 0.04 -3.40 -8.73
N GLY A 168 -0.25 -2.26 -8.09
CA GLY A 168 -1.55 -2.05 -7.42
C GLY A 168 -1.68 -2.69 -6.04
N LYS A 169 -0.62 -3.29 -5.50
CA LYS A 169 -0.56 -3.91 -4.16
C LYS A 169 0.34 -3.12 -3.21
N CYS A 170 -0.12 -2.91 -1.98
CA CYS A 170 0.61 -2.13 -0.97
C CYS A 170 1.41 -3.08 -0.06
N LEU A 171 2.67 -3.35 -0.42
CA LEU A 171 3.50 -4.33 0.30
C LEU A 171 4.34 -3.66 1.39
N HIS A 172 4.52 -4.37 2.50
CA HIS A 172 5.47 -3.99 3.55
C HIS A 172 6.84 -4.59 3.29
N PHE A 173 7.88 -3.78 3.39
CA PHE A 173 9.26 -4.18 3.14
C PHE A 173 10.07 -4.18 4.44
N GLY A 174 10.86 -5.24 4.61
CA GLY A 174 11.79 -5.38 5.72
C GLY A 174 13.00 -4.46 5.60
N ASN A 175 13.87 -4.51 6.60
CA ASN A 175 15.12 -3.75 6.63
C ASN A 175 16.12 -4.17 5.55
N ASP A 176 16.01 -5.41 5.05
CA ASP A 176 16.77 -5.94 3.92
C ASP A 176 16.21 -5.47 2.55
N GLY A 177 15.14 -4.68 2.57
CA GLY A 177 14.47 -4.15 1.40
C GLY A 177 13.62 -5.18 0.66
N THR A 178 13.36 -6.37 1.21
CA THR A 178 12.48 -7.37 0.58
C THR A 178 11.07 -7.38 1.20
N PRO A 179 10.02 -7.78 0.46
CA PRO A 179 8.68 -7.93 1.02
C PRO A 179 8.66 -8.91 2.20
N VAL A 180 8.03 -8.51 3.29
CA VAL A 180 7.83 -9.39 4.45
C VAL A 180 6.63 -10.29 4.20
N ASN A 181 6.78 -11.59 4.47
CA ASN A 181 5.71 -12.57 4.29
C ASN A 181 4.49 -12.26 5.16
N ASP A 182 4.71 -11.90 6.42
CA ASP A 182 3.65 -11.52 7.35
C ASP A 182 3.79 -10.06 7.74
N SER A 183 2.77 -9.25 7.47
CA SER A 183 2.76 -7.85 7.86
C SER A 183 1.44 -7.43 8.48
N TYR A 184 1.47 -6.31 9.20
CA TYR A 184 0.28 -5.68 9.76
C TYR A 184 0.10 -4.31 9.13
N ASN A 185 -1.06 -4.04 8.55
CA ASN A 185 -1.38 -2.73 7.98
C ASN A 185 -2.19 -1.94 8.99
N THR A 186 -1.61 -0.87 9.52
CA THR A 186 -2.31 0.02 10.48
C THR A 186 -3.27 0.92 9.70
N LEU A 187 -4.56 0.80 10.00
CA LEU A 187 -5.62 1.61 9.41
C LEU A 187 -5.99 2.76 10.36
N PRO A 188 -5.38 3.95 10.21
CA PRO A 188 -5.58 5.08 11.14
C PRO A 188 -7.01 5.64 11.13
N ASN A 189 -7.64 5.56 9.96
CA ASN A 189 -8.93 6.18 9.66
C ASN A 189 -10.10 5.25 10.00
N VAL A 190 -9.81 3.98 10.35
CA VAL A 190 -10.81 3.02 10.80
C VAL A 190 -10.60 2.74 12.28
N ARG A 191 -11.64 3.03 13.05
CA ARG A 191 -11.57 3.13 14.51
C ARG A 191 -12.72 2.32 15.11
N ILE A 192 -12.40 1.22 15.80
CA ILE A 192 -13.42 0.40 16.48
C ILE A 192 -13.68 1.00 17.86
N LYS A 193 -14.97 1.16 18.20
CA LYS A 193 -15.41 1.55 19.54
C LYS A 193 -14.93 0.49 20.52
N ARG A 194 -14.02 0.84 21.43
CA ARG A 194 -13.68 -0.04 22.56
C ARG A 194 -14.97 -0.32 23.33
N ASN A 195 -15.18 -1.56 23.76
CA ASN A 195 -16.25 -1.91 24.69
C ASN A 195 -15.97 -1.28 26.06
N ALA A 196 -16.11 0.04 26.15
CA ALA A 196 -16.26 0.74 27.41
C ALA A 196 -17.74 0.61 27.78
N GLU A 197 -18.04 -0.38 28.62
CA GLU A 197 -19.16 -0.23 29.54
C GLU A 197 -19.01 1.13 30.24
N ILE A 198 -20.12 1.81 30.52
CA ILE A 198 -20.24 3.09 31.27
C ILE A 198 -20.57 4.32 30.40
N ARG A 199 -21.89 4.60 30.40
CA ARG A 199 -22.56 5.90 30.59
C ARG A 199 -21.94 7.14 29.93
N ARG A 200 -22.64 7.65 28.90
CA ARG A 200 -22.69 9.07 28.49
C ARG A 200 -21.35 9.83 28.63
N SER A 201 -20.29 9.34 28.00
CA SER A 201 -19.10 10.17 27.78
C SER A 201 -19.03 10.58 26.31
N LYS A 202 -18.73 11.85 26.12
CA LYS A 202 -18.70 12.57 24.83
C LYS A 202 -17.83 11.81 23.82
N ARG A 203 -18.17 11.95 22.53
CA ARG A 203 -17.43 11.41 21.38
C ARG A 203 -16.01 12.01 21.28
N HIS A 204 -15.14 11.71 22.23
CA HIS A 204 -13.76 12.16 22.19
C HIS A 204 -12.95 11.22 21.31
N PHE A 205 -12.25 11.79 20.33
CA PHE A 205 -11.46 11.09 19.32
C PHE A 205 -10.36 10.20 19.92
N GLU A 206 -9.92 10.46 21.15
CA GLU A 206 -8.84 9.75 21.84
C GLU A 206 -9.16 8.32 22.30
N TYR A 207 -10.45 7.91 22.31
CA TYR A 207 -10.83 6.59 22.83
C TYR A 207 -10.76 5.44 21.81
N PHE A 208 -10.36 5.72 20.57
CA PHE A 208 -10.36 4.74 19.49
C PHE A 208 -8.93 4.37 19.07
N ALA A 209 -8.63 3.07 19.01
CA ALA A 209 -7.36 2.57 18.48
C ALA A 209 -7.49 2.31 16.96
N PRO A 210 -6.39 2.48 16.18
CA PRO A 210 -6.35 2.02 14.79
C PRO A 210 -6.52 0.50 14.72
N ILE A 211 -7.16 0.03 13.64
CA ILE A 211 -7.28 -1.41 13.36
C ILE A 211 -6.02 -1.89 12.64
N ASN A 212 -5.51 -3.05 13.03
CA ASN A 212 -4.40 -3.72 12.35
C ASN A 212 -4.94 -4.92 11.58
N ILE A 213 -4.60 -5.02 10.30
CA ILE A 213 -4.95 -6.17 9.46
C ILE A 213 -3.71 -6.99 9.20
N THR A 214 -3.78 -8.29 9.50
CA THR A 214 -2.74 -9.26 9.12
C THR A 214 -2.83 -9.54 7.63
N GLU A 215 -1.71 -9.33 6.94
CA GLU A 215 -1.52 -9.63 5.53
C GLU A 215 -0.47 -10.74 5.43
N HIS A 216 -0.81 -11.86 4.80
CA HIS A 216 0.11 -12.96 4.51
C HIS A 216 0.37 -13.04 3.00
N ILE A 217 1.64 -13.00 2.62
CA ILE A 217 2.13 -13.02 1.24
C ILE A 217 2.85 -14.35 0.99
N SER A 218 2.43 -15.07 -0.06
CA SER A 218 3.06 -16.32 -0.48
C SER A 218 4.10 -16.09 -1.59
N GLN A 219 5.01 -17.05 -1.77
CA GLN A 219 6.04 -16.96 -2.81
C GLN A 219 5.45 -16.95 -4.22
N GLU A 220 4.38 -17.71 -4.47
CA GLU A 220 3.71 -17.76 -5.77
C GLU A 220 3.10 -16.41 -6.14
N PHE A 221 2.65 -15.66 -5.13
CA PHE A 221 2.16 -14.31 -5.32
C PHE A 221 3.30 -13.35 -5.69
N ILE A 222 4.45 -13.45 -5.03
CA ILE A 222 5.65 -12.67 -5.38
C ILE A 222 6.07 -12.97 -6.82
N ASP A 223 6.09 -14.24 -7.21
CA ASP A 223 6.46 -14.65 -8.57
C ASP A 223 5.45 -14.10 -9.61
N SER A 224 4.14 -14.08 -9.28
CA SER A 224 3.12 -13.45 -10.13
C SER A 224 3.28 -11.93 -10.24
N LEU A 225 3.71 -11.27 -9.16
CA LEU A 225 4.03 -9.84 -9.20
C LEU A 225 5.23 -9.60 -10.10
N ILE A 226 6.31 -10.36 -9.92
CA ILE A 226 7.52 -10.26 -10.76
C ILE A 226 7.18 -10.46 -12.24
N ALA A 227 6.36 -11.45 -12.57
CA ALA A 227 5.94 -11.72 -13.95
C ALA A 227 5.10 -10.59 -14.58
N SER A 228 4.45 -9.76 -13.75
CA SER A 228 3.62 -8.63 -14.21
C SER A 228 4.32 -7.26 -14.11
N ILE A 229 5.55 -7.22 -13.57
CA ILE A 229 6.34 -5.99 -13.54
C ILE A 229 6.88 -5.72 -14.95
N ASP A 230 6.40 -4.63 -15.54
CA ASP A 230 6.97 -4.06 -16.77
C ASP A 230 7.66 -2.74 -16.45
N PHE A 231 9.00 -2.77 -16.38
CA PHE A 231 9.83 -1.60 -16.16
C PHE A 231 9.85 -0.64 -17.36
N SER A 232 9.36 -1.04 -18.53
CA SER A 232 9.35 -0.23 -19.74
C SER A 232 8.17 0.74 -19.79
N ARG A 233 7.16 0.53 -18.95
CA ARG A 233 5.92 1.33 -18.92
C ARG A 233 6.09 2.74 -18.35
N ALA A 234 7.31 3.09 -17.95
CA ALA A 234 7.68 4.37 -17.33
C ALA A 234 8.02 5.48 -18.33
N THR A 235 7.35 5.58 -19.49
CA THR A 235 7.42 6.78 -20.32
C THR A 235 6.23 6.85 -21.26
N GLY A 236 5.36 7.85 -21.03
CA GLY A 236 4.84 8.74 -22.08
C GLY A 236 4.15 8.21 -23.34
N GLU A 237 3.95 6.91 -23.54
CA GLU A 237 3.38 6.43 -24.79
C GLU A 237 1.86 6.34 -24.73
N ASN A 238 1.26 6.66 -25.88
CA ASN A 238 -0.16 6.60 -26.21
C ASN A 238 -0.66 5.17 -26.15
N ASN A 239 -0.63 4.55 -24.98
CA ASN A 239 -1.41 3.37 -24.71
C ASN A 239 -2.85 3.78 -24.88
N ILE A 240 -3.41 3.34 -26.02
CA ILE A 240 -4.84 3.27 -26.26
C ILE A 240 -5.38 2.73 -24.95
N ILE A 241 -6.09 3.58 -24.18
CA ILE A 241 -6.84 3.12 -23.00
C ILE A 241 -7.88 2.17 -23.61
N LEU A 242 -7.48 0.89 -23.73
CA LEU A 242 -8.30 -0.25 -24.05
C LEU A 242 -9.26 -0.29 -22.89
N GLU A 243 -10.53 0.05 -23.14
CA GLU A 243 -11.75 -0.12 -22.32
C GLU A 243 -11.60 -0.63 -20.86
N GLU A 244 -10.69 -0.08 -20.05
CA GLU A 244 -10.60 -0.37 -18.63
C GLU A 244 -11.50 0.64 -17.92
N HIS A 245 -12.73 0.20 -17.72
CA HIS A 245 -13.85 1.00 -17.22
C HIS A 245 -13.61 1.38 -15.76
N ILE A 246 -13.61 2.69 -15.47
CA ILE A 246 -13.84 3.18 -14.10
C ILE A 246 -15.24 2.71 -13.69
N ASP A 247 -15.36 1.97 -12.59
CA ASP A 247 -16.67 1.53 -12.09
C ASP A 247 -17.35 2.67 -11.33
N LEU A 248 -18.26 3.36 -12.03
CA LEU A 248 -19.06 4.45 -11.44
C LEU A 248 -20.15 3.97 -10.46
N ARG A 249 -20.31 2.66 -10.28
CA ARG A 249 -21.31 2.08 -9.35
C ARG A 249 -20.78 1.90 -7.94
N ASN A 250 -19.46 1.89 -7.75
CA ASN A 250 -18.82 1.67 -6.47
C ASN A 250 -17.96 2.88 -6.03
N PRO A 251 -18.60 4.01 -5.66
CA PRO A 251 -17.88 5.19 -5.21
C PRO A 251 -17.22 4.98 -3.83
N VAL A 252 -16.06 5.59 -3.67
CA VAL A 252 -15.42 5.82 -2.38
C VAL A 252 -15.74 7.24 -1.93
N TYR A 253 -16.28 7.38 -0.73
CA TYR A 253 -16.52 8.67 -0.09
C TYR A 253 -15.36 9.00 0.84
N VAL A 254 -14.78 10.19 0.66
CA VAL A 254 -13.68 10.69 1.50
C VAL A 254 -14.20 11.89 2.27
N ASP A 255 -14.20 11.82 3.59
CA ASP A 255 -14.67 12.93 4.43
C ASP A 255 -13.85 14.22 4.15
N PRO A 256 -14.49 15.38 4.05
CA PRO A 256 -13.84 16.66 3.77
C PRO A 256 -12.98 17.19 4.93
#